data_AF-A0A7J3NR83-F1
#
_entry.id   AF-A0A7J3NR83-F1
#
_cell.length_a   1.000
_cell.length_b   1.000
_cell.length_c   1.000
_cell.angle_alpha   90.00
_cell.angle_beta   90.00
_cell.angle_gamma   90.00
#
_symmetry.space_group_name_H-M   'P 1'
#
loop_
_entity.id
_entity.type
_entity.pdbx_description
1 polymer ?
#
loop_
_entity_poly.entity_id
_entity_poly.type
_entity_poly.pdbx_seq_one_letter_code
_entity_poly.pdbx_strand_id
1 'polypeptide(L)'
;MVSVVFGVYLDLKADERWVRLVEVFAGELRRRVPGVLGVAALSGPEERVYDSNVLVVVEDELVEWLVIDAAIEAERQTGMHGVLSPITCTAKDPFASAFPSSFTVNLKP
;
A
#
# COMPACT_ATOMS: atom_id res chain seq x y z
N MET A 1 11.36 17.44 -13.13
CA MET A 1 10.72 16.35 -13.89
C MET A 1 10.71 15.14 -12.98
N VAL A 2 9.57 14.79 -12.40
CA VAL A 2 9.45 13.58 -11.58
C VAL A 2 8.89 12.51 -12.49
N SER A 3 9.74 11.57 -12.92
CA SER A 3 9.29 10.37 -13.63
C SER A 3 8.60 9.47 -12.62
N VAL A 4 7.27 9.40 -12.68
CA VAL A 4 6.49 8.38 -11.98
C VAL A 4 6.53 7.14 -12.87
N VAL A 5 7.30 6.13 -12.48
CA VAL A 5 7.29 4.82 -13.14
C VAL A 5 5.99 4.13 -12.71
N PHE A 6 4.96 4.22 -13.53
CA PHE A 6 3.73 3.44 -13.39
C PHE A 6 4.01 1.99 -13.77
N GLY A 7 4.43 1.18 -12.81
CA GLY A 7 4.43 -0.28 -12.96
C GLY A 7 3.02 -0.81 -12.75
N VAL A 8 2.25 -0.97 -13.83
CA VAL A 8 0.90 -1.56 -13.78
C VAL A 8 1.00 -3.05 -14.10
N TYR A 9 0.64 -3.91 -13.15
CA TYR A 9 0.27 -5.30 -13.43
C TYR A 9 -1.12 -5.56 -12.82
N LEU A 10 -2.11 -5.60 -13.72
CA LEU A 10 -3.51 -5.83 -13.42
C LEU A 10 -3.73 -7.29 -13.00
N ASP A 11 -4.20 -7.52 -11.77
CA ASP A 11 -5.20 -8.56 -11.59
C ASP A 11 -6.52 -8.02 -12.16
N LEU A 12 -7.01 -8.62 -13.24
CA LEU A 12 -8.27 -8.27 -13.91
C LEU A 12 -9.51 -8.44 -13.00
N LYS A 13 -9.34 -8.97 -11.78
CA LYS A 13 -10.41 -9.09 -10.78
C LYS A 13 -10.46 -7.96 -9.75
N ALA A 14 -9.42 -7.13 -9.65
CA ALA A 14 -9.40 -6.06 -8.67
C ALA A 14 -10.32 -4.91 -9.11
N ASP A 15 -11.19 -4.46 -8.21
CA ASP A 15 -12.09 -3.32 -8.44
C ASP A 15 -11.28 -2.04 -8.71
N GLU A 16 -11.64 -1.28 -9.76
CA GLU A 16 -10.90 -0.07 -10.15
C GLU A 16 -10.82 0.98 -9.03
N ARG A 17 -11.83 1.06 -8.16
CA ARG A 17 -11.82 1.99 -7.03
C ARG A 17 -10.84 1.54 -5.96
N TRP A 18 -10.73 0.23 -5.73
CA TRP A 18 -9.74 -0.33 -4.82
C TRP A 18 -8.31 -0.06 -5.31
N VAL A 19 -8.04 -0.33 -6.60
CA VAL A 19 -6.72 -0.02 -7.19
C VAL A 19 -6.39 1.45 -7.03
N ARG A 20 -7.34 2.34 -7.37
CA ARG A 20 -7.16 3.79 -7.21
C ARG A 20 -6.91 4.21 -5.76
N LEU A 21 -7.60 3.61 -4.79
CA LEU A 21 -7.36 3.87 -3.37
C LEU A 21 -5.93 3.49 -2.96
N VAL A 22 -5.45 2.31 -3.37
CA VAL A 22 -4.10 1.87 -3.07
C VAL A 22 -3.04 2.75 -3.74
N GLU A 23 -3.29 3.23 -4.97
CA GLU A 23 -2.41 4.20 -5.64
C GLU A 23 -2.33 5.54 -4.89
N VAL A 24 -3.47 6.08 -4.47
CA VAL A 24 -3.52 7.32 -3.67
C VAL A 24 -2.80 7.12 -2.33
N PHE A 25 -3.02 5.98 -1.69
CA PHE A 25 -2.36 5.59 -0.45
C PHE A 25 -0.84 5.53 -0.62
N ALA A 26 -0.34 4.87 -1.68
CA ALA A 26 1.08 4.86 -2.01
C ALA A 26 1.65 6.27 -2.23
N GLY A 27 0.87 7.17 -2.83
CA GLY A 27 1.20 8.58 -2.98
C GLY A 27 1.28 9.37 -1.66
N GLU A 28 0.41 9.09 -0.69
CA GLU A 28 0.47 9.66 0.66
C GLU A 28 1.65 9.10 1.45
N LEU A 29 1.89 7.79 1.38
CA LEU A 29 3.04 7.13 2.00
C LEU A 29 4.35 7.74 1.52
N ARG A 30 4.54 7.89 0.20
CA ARG A 30 5.75 8.50 -0.37
C ARG A 30 6.04 9.91 0.15
N ARG A 31 5.00 10.66 0.51
CA ARG A 31 5.13 12.03 1.03
C ARG A 31 5.44 12.09 2.53
N ARG A 32 5.02 11.07 3.29
CA ARG A 32 4.98 11.10 4.77
C ARG A 32 5.92 10.12 5.43
N VAL A 33 6.13 8.96 4.80
CA VAL A 33 6.85 7.82 5.36
C VAL A 33 8.27 7.78 4.78
N PRO A 34 9.30 8.08 5.58
CA PRO A 34 10.69 7.94 5.16
C PRO A 34 11.01 6.47 4.86
N GLY A 35 11.77 6.23 3.78
CA GLY A 35 12.22 4.88 3.45
C GLY A 35 11.12 3.91 3.02
N VAL A 36 9.92 4.38 2.64
CA VAL A 36 8.90 3.49 2.05
C VAL A 36 9.38 2.95 0.71
N LEU A 37 9.30 1.63 0.55
CA LEU A 37 9.76 0.93 -0.64
C LEU A 37 8.62 0.56 -1.59
N GLY A 38 7.45 0.27 -1.03
CA GLY A 38 6.30 -0.12 -1.82
C GLY A 38 5.12 -0.56 -0.98
N VAL A 39 4.04 -0.84 -1.69
CA VAL A 39 2.75 -1.26 -1.15
C VAL A 39 2.30 -2.49 -1.91
N ALA A 40 2.02 -3.58 -1.21
CA ALA A 40 1.51 -4.82 -1.80
C ALA A 40 0.07 -5.03 -1.30
N ALA A 41 -0.90 -5.17 -2.20
CA ALA A 41 -2.31 -5.19 -1.85
C ALA A 41 -2.98 -6.49 -2.30
N LEU A 42 -3.96 -6.94 -1.51
CA LEU A 42 -4.89 -8.02 -1.89
C LEU A 42 -5.88 -7.53 -2.96
N SER A 43 -6.72 -8.41 -3.51
CA SER A 43 -7.56 -8.06 -4.67
C SER A 43 -8.69 -7.09 -4.34
N GLY A 44 -9.04 -6.92 -3.06
CA GLY A 44 -10.13 -6.04 -2.66
C GLY A 44 -10.18 -5.70 -1.18
N PRO A 45 -11.08 -4.76 -0.81
CA PRO A 45 -11.18 -4.19 0.54
C PRO A 45 -11.69 -5.17 1.59
N GLU A 46 -12.27 -6.31 1.22
CA GLU A 46 -12.80 -7.33 2.15
C GLU A 46 -11.83 -8.49 2.38
N GLU A 47 -10.78 -8.63 1.56
CA GLU A 47 -9.80 -9.71 1.72
C GLU A 47 -8.91 -9.46 2.92
N ARG A 48 -8.52 -10.50 3.67
CA ARG A 48 -7.70 -10.34 4.88
C ARG A 48 -6.62 -11.41 4.94
N VAL A 49 -5.41 -10.95 5.23
CA VAL A 49 -4.23 -11.75 5.59
C VAL A 49 -3.62 -11.07 6.82
N TYR A 50 -3.60 -11.78 7.96
CA TYR A 50 -3.27 -11.18 9.26
C TYR A 50 -4.10 -9.92 9.56
N ASP A 51 -5.42 -10.02 9.38
CA ASP A 51 -6.38 -8.90 9.55
C ASP A 51 -6.10 -7.65 8.71
N SER A 52 -5.22 -7.78 7.71
CA SER A 52 -4.76 -6.69 6.85
C SER A 52 -5.04 -7.00 5.39
N ASN A 53 -5.29 -5.97 4.59
CA ASN A 53 -5.51 -6.10 3.14
C ASN A 53 -4.42 -5.43 2.30
N VAL A 54 -3.49 -4.76 2.97
CA VAL A 54 -2.34 -4.10 2.37
C VAL A 54 -1.12 -4.31 3.26
N LEU A 55 -0.01 -4.69 2.64
CA LEU A 55 1.31 -4.68 3.23
C LEU A 55 2.06 -3.41 2.78
N VAL A 56 2.63 -2.70 3.73
CA VAL A 56 3.55 -1.58 3.49
C VAL A 56 4.96 -2.03 3.85
N VAL A 57 5.88 -1.90 2.89
CA VAL A 57 7.29 -2.28 3.09
C VAL A 57 8.12 -1.02 3.24
N VAL A 58 8.91 -0.95 4.31
CA VAL A 58 9.86 0.14 4.61
C VAL A 58 11.30 -0.38 4.70
N GLU A 59 12.29 0.48 4.56
CA GLU A 59 13.71 0.08 4.57
C GLU A 59 14.14 -0.50 5.92
N ASP A 60 14.04 0.27 7.00
CA ASP A 60 14.67 -0.08 8.27
C ASP A 60 13.84 0.20 9.52
N GLU A 61 12.93 1.19 9.51
CA GLU A 61 12.18 1.59 10.71
C GLU A 61 10.67 1.58 10.48
N LEU A 62 9.94 0.95 11.40
CA LEU A 62 8.48 0.88 11.37
C LEU A 62 7.89 2.20 11.88
N VAL A 63 7.10 2.85 11.04
CA VAL A 63 6.46 4.14 11.33
C VAL A 63 4.93 4.03 11.21
N GLU A 64 4.36 3.15 12.02
CA GLU A 64 2.93 2.77 11.95
C GLU A 64 1.97 3.96 11.97
N TRP A 65 2.23 4.96 12.81
CA TRP A 65 1.34 6.13 12.91
C TRP A 65 1.28 6.95 11.61
N LEU A 66 2.42 7.11 10.91
CA LEU A 66 2.47 7.81 9.62
C LEU A 66 1.78 7.00 8.51
N VAL A 67 1.86 5.67 8.60
CA VAL A 67 1.14 4.75 7.70
C VAL A 67 -0.37 4.86 7.91
N ILE A 68 -0.83 4.91 9.16
CA ILE A 68 -2.24 5.10 9.50
C ILE A 68 -2.75 6.46 9.00
N ASP A 69 -2.01 7.54 9.25
CA ASP A 69 -2.39 8.88 8.77
C ASP A 69 -2.47 8.94 7.23
N ALA A 70 -1.55 8.26 6.54
CA ALA A 70 -1.58 8.12 5.08
C ALA A 70 -2.82 7.34 4.61
N ALA A 71 -3.21 6.27 5.31
CA ALA A 71 -4.40 5.50 4.98
C ALA A 71 -5.67 6.34 5.14
N ILE A 72 -5.85 6.99 6.29
CA ILE A 72 -7.00 7.87 6.56
C ILE A 72 -7.14 8.95 5.48
N GLU A 73 -6.03 9.58 5.09
CA GLU A 73 -6.07 10.61 4.05
C GLU A 73 -6.44 10.04 2.67
N ALA A 74 -5.90 8.88 2.29
CA ALA A 74 -6.21 8.25 1.01
C ALA A 74 -7.69 7.85 0.90
N GLU A 75 -8.22 7.27 1.97
CA GLU A 75 -9.65 6.97 2.11
C GLU A 75 -10.50 8.23 2.00
N ARG A 76 -10.07 9.32 2.65
CA ARG A 76 -10.76 10.61 2.58
C ARG A 76 -10.78 11.18 1.16
N GLN A 77 -9.67 11.10 0.43
CA GLN A 77 -9.57 11.61 -0.95
C GLN A 77 -10.38 10.80 -1.96
N THR A 78 -10.58 9.51 -1.70
CA THR A 78 -11.30 8.60 -2.61
C THR A 78 -12.76 8.36 -2.21
N GLY A 79 -13.14 8.72 -0.99
CA GLY A 79 -14.47 8.47 -0.43
C GLY A 79 -14.69 7.02 0.03
N MET A 80 -13.64 6.20 0.09
CA MET A 80 -13.69 4.81 0.55
C MET A 80 -13.25 4.71 2.00
N HIS A 81 -14.13 5.08 2.94
CA HIS A 81 -13.80 5.21 4.36
C HIS A 81 -13.72 3.86 5.10
N GLY A 82 -12.67 3.65 5.89
CA GLY A 82 -12.51 2.53 6.82
C GLY A 82 -12.28 1.17 6.15
N VAL A 83 -11.77 1.15 4.92
CA VAL A 83 -11.54 -0.08 4.15
C VAL A 83 -10.07 -0.46 4.07
N LEU A 84 -9.12 0.47 4.20
CA LEU A 84 -7.69 0.17 4.27
C LEU A 84 -7.35 -0.38 5.65
N SER A 85 -6.74 -1.56 5.67
CA SER A 85 -6.15 -2.17 6.86
C SER A 85 -4.70 -2.51 6.55
N PRO A 86 -3.77 -1.56 6.77
CA PRO A 86 -2.36 -1.76 6.47
C PRO A 86 -1.64 -2.50 7.60
N ILE A 87 -0.77 -3.44 7.23
CA ILE A 87 0.30 -3.97 8.08
C ILE A 87 1.64 -3.47 7.55
N THR A 88 2.60 -3.19 8.43
CA THR A 88 3.92 -2.68 8.04
C THR A 88 5.00 -3.70 8.36
N CYS A 89 5.96 -3.89 7.46
CA CYS A 89 7.17 -4.67 7.74
C CYS A 89 8.40 -3.99 7.14
N THR A 90 9.59 -4.42 7.60
CA THR A 90 10.85 -3.98 7.00
C THR A 90 11.19 -4.86 5.79
N ALA A 91 12.03 -4.36 4.88
CA ALA A 91 12.50 -5.12 3.73
C ALA A 91 13.30 -6.39 4.09
N LYS A 92 13.78 -6.47 5.33
CA LYS A 92 14.52 -7.62 5.88
C LYS A 92 13.57 -8.69 6.43
N ASP A 93 12.29 -8.37 6.62
CA ASP A 93 11.30 -9.30 7.12
C ASP A 93 10.96 -10.34 6.02
N PRO A 94 11.09 -11.65 6.27
CA PRO A 94 10.66 -12.67 5.33
C PRO A 94 9.21 -12.51 4.86
N PHE A 95 8.37 -11.91 5.70
CA PHE A 95 6.97 -11.61 5.39
C PHE A 95 6.82 -10.71 4.15
N ALA A 96 7.78 -9.81 3.90
CA ALA A 96 7.77 -8.94 2.71
C ALA A 96 7.70 -9.72 1.39
N SER A 97 8.31 -10.91 1.36
CA SER A 97 8.31 -11.79 0.19
C SER A 97 7.18 -12.85 0.20
N ALA A 98 6.53 -13.05 1.35
CA ALA A 98 5.53 -14.09 1.55
C ALA A 98 4.08 -13.58 1.52
N PHE A 99 3.89 -12.25 1.52
CA PHE A 99 2.55 -11.66 1.47
C PHE A 99 1.89 -11.97 0.11
N PRO A 100 0.67 -12.56 0.09
CA PRO A 100 0.04 -13.03 -1.13
C PRO A 100 -0.69 -11.88 -1.85
N SER A 101 0.05 -10.86 -2.27
CA SER A 101 -0.53 -9.70 -2.93
C SER A 101 -1.03 -10.03 -4.34
N SER A 102 -2.18 -9.49 -4.69
CA SER A 102 -2.71 -9.49 -6.05
C SER A 102 -2.03 -8.44 -6.92
N PHE A 103 -1.58 -7.32 -6.33
CA PHE A 103 -0.81 -6.29 -7.02
C PHE A 103 0.14 -5.53 -6.08
N THR A 104 1.11 -4.83 -6.68
CA THR A 104 2.12 -4.07 -5.94
C THR A 104 2.38 -2.71 -6.60
N VAL A 105 2.46 -1.66 -5.79
CA VAL A 105 2.92 -0.32 -6.18
C VAL A 105 4.35 -0.13 -5.65
N ASN A 106 5.32 -0.12 -6.55
CA ASN A 106 6.72 0.12 -6.21
C ASN A 106 6.98 1.62 -6.06
N LEU A 107 7.57 2.02 -4.93
CA LEU A 107 7.86 3.42 -4.59
C LEU A 107 9.35 3.75 -4.61
N LYS A 108 10.22 2.75 -4.77
CA LYS A 108 11.63 2.99 -5.08
C LYS A 108 11.76 3.85 -6.35
N PRO A 109 12.68 4.83 -6.36
CA PRO A 109 13.05 5.54 -7.58
C PRO A 109 13.66 4.61 -8.63
#